data_AF-N9K2F2-F1
#
_entry.id   AF-N9K2F2-F1
#
_cell.length_a   1.000
_cell.length_b   1.000
_cell.length_c   1.000
_cell.angle_alpha   90.00
_cell.angle_beta   90.00
_cell.angle_gamma   90.00
#
_symmetry.space_group_name_H-M   'P 1'
#
loop_
_entity.id
_entity.type
_entity.pdbx_description
1 polymer ?
#
loop_
_entity_poly.entity_id
_entity_poly.type
_entity_poly.pdbx_seq_one_letter_code
_entity_poly.pdbx_strand_id
1 'polypeptide(L)'
;MSIDNVVSKSNSFSLDVVQCELPQKGLISAKEMLPLLPIKRSTLWKWVKMGTFPAPVKVNTLTRWHCHEVHEWLAQFDKPTISEQGNSYV
;
A
#
# COMPACT_ATOMS: atom_id res chain seq x y z
N MET A 1 -15.76 13.14 -31.81
CA MET A 1 -15.34 14.25 -30.92
C MET A 1 -16.61 14.59 -30.13
N SER A 2 -16.78 14.35 -28.84
CA SER A 2 -15.88 14.15 -27.70
C SER A 2 -16.38 12.98 -26.84
N ILE A 3 -15.45 12.37 -26.12
CA ILE A 3 -15.69 11.28 -25.17
C ILE A 3 -15.84 11.97 -23.81
N ASP A 4 -17.04 11.99 -23.24
CA ASP A 4 -17.21 12.34 -21.84
C ASP A 4 -16.88 11.13 -20.94
N ASN A 5 -16.20 11.46 -19.86
CA ASN A 5 -15.31 10.61 -19.11
C ASN A 5 -16.09 9.86 -18.02
N VAL A 6 -16.52 8.63 -18.31
CA VAL A 6 -17.08 7.70 -17.30
C VAL A 6 -15.92 7.17 -16.45
N VAL A 7 -15.52 7.92 -15.43
CA VAL A 7 -14.78 7.37 -14.29
C VAL A 7 -15.80 6.87 -13.29
N SER A 8 -16.17 5.59 -13.43
CA SER A 8 -16.87 4.82 -12.43
C SER A 8 -16.01 4.70 -11.18
N LYS A 9 -16.21 5.60 -10.21
CA LYS A 9 -15.88 5.34 -8.81
C LYS A 9 -17.09 4.69 -8.15
N SER A 10 -17.30 3.41 -8.40
CA SER A 10 -18.12 2.58 -7.52
C SER A 10 -17.31 2.29 -6.26
N ASN A 11 -17.50 3.11 -5.23
CA ASN A 11 -17.35 2.63 -3.86
C ASN A 11 -18.71 2.78 -3.16
N SER A 12 -19.62 1.86 -3.49
CA SER A 12 -20.86 1.66 -2.76
C SER A 12 -20.64 0.54 -1.76
N PHE A 13 -20.16 0.87 -0.57
CA PHE A 13 -20.44 0.08 0.62
C PHE A 13 -20.26 0.94 1.87
N SER A 14 -21.38 1.41 2.41
CA SER A 14 -21.45 2.02 3.73
C SER A 14 -21.54 0.89 4.76
N LEU A 15 -20.70 0.95 5.80
CA LEU A 15 -20.92 0.46 7.17
C LEU A 15 -19.60 0.67 7.93
N ASP A 16 -19.55 1.72 8.76
CA ASP A 16 -18.62 1.93 9.88
C ASP A 16 -17.21 1.32 9.76
N VAL A 17 -16.41 1.84 8.83
CA VAL A 17 -14.96 1.58 8.84
C VAL A 17 -14.27 2.89 9.15
N VAL A 18 -13.59 2.96 10.28
CA VAL A 18 -12.53 3.95 10.49
C VAL A 18 -11.55 3.74 9.33
N GLN A 19 -11.62 4.61 8.33
CA GLN A 19 -10.82 4.55 7.12
C GLN A 19 -9.35 4.83 7.50
N CYS A 20 -8.67 3.79 7.98
CA CYS A 20 -7.23 3.76 8.23
C CYS A 20 -6.52 3.44 6.92
N GLU A 21 -6.80 4.22 5.89
CA GLU A 21 -6.29 3.96 4.54
C GLU A 21 -5.03 4.79 4.34
N LEU A 22 -3.92 4.10 4.04
CA LEU A 22 -2.68 4.76 3.65
C LEU A 22 -3.00 5.69 2.47
N PRO A 23 -2.67 6.99 2.54
CA PRO A 23 -2.95 7.91 1.45
C PRO A 23 -2.20 7.44 0.20
N GLN A 24 -2.90 7.27 -0.92
CA GLN A 24 -2.38 6.69 -2.18
C GLN A 24 -1.08 7.34 -2.69
N LYS A 25 -0.86 8.62 -2.36
CA LYS A 25 0.35 9.38 -2.71
C LYS A 25 0.79 10.21 -1.52
N GLY A 26 2.11 10.34 -1.35
CA GLY A 26 2.71 11.15 -0.30
C GLY A 26 3.77 10.41 0.50
N LEU A 27 4.14 11.03 1.62
CA LEU A 27 5.15 10.54 2.55
C LEU A 27 4.50 10.24 3.90
N ILE A 28 4.60 9.00 4.36
CA ILE A 28 4.07 8.57 5.64
C ILE A 28 5.18 8.38 6.67
N SER A 29 4.87 8.66 7.94
CA SER A 29 5.77 8.38 9.06
C SER A 29 5.55 6.99 9.63
N ALA A 30 6.57 6.44 10.30
CA ALA A 30 6.41 5.19 11.05
C ALA A 30 5.30 5.28 12.11
N LYS A 31 5.07 6.44 12.73
CA LYS A 31 4.02 6.60 13.74
C LYS A 31 2.62 6.45 13.15
N GLU A 32 2.40 6.99 11.95
CA GLU A 32 1.11 6.90 11.25
C GLU A 32 0.92 5.54 10.59
N MET A 33 2.01 4.91 10.15
CA MET A 33 1.98 3.62 9.46
C MET A 33 1.82 2.43 10.42
N LEU A 34 2.41 2.49 11.63
CA LEU A 34 2.39 1.36 12.57
C LEU A 34 0.99 0.93 13.04
N PRO A 35 0.01 1.83 13.25
CA PRO A 35 -1.37 1.44 13.52
C PRO A 35 -2.05 0.71 12.36
N LEU A 36 -1.57 0.93 11.13
CA LEU A 36 -2.14 0.39 9.89
C LEU A 36 -1.60 -0.99 9.56
N LEU A 37 -0.42 -1.32 10.07
CA LEU A 37 0.27 -2.57 9.82
C LEU A 37 0.23 -3.46 11.06
N PRO A 38 0.04 -4.78 10.93
CA PRO A 38 0.08 -5.72 12.04
C PRO A 38 1.53 -6.02 12.50
N ILE A 39 2.40 -4.99 12.58
CA ILE A 39 3.81 -5.14 12.93
C ILE A 39 4.23 -4.11 13.99
N LYS A 40 5.19 -4.50 14.83
CA LYS A 40 5.78 -3.60 15.83
C LYS A 40 6.86 -2.72 15.21
N ARG A 41 7.12 -1.57 15.83
CA ARG A 41 8.17 -0.61 15.41
C ARG A 41 9.54 -1.27 15.25
N SER A 42 9.93 -2.14 16.18
CA SER A 42 11.21 -2.84 16.12
C SER A 42 11.32 -3.78 14.91
N THR A 43 10.22 -4.45 14.54
CA THR A 43 10.15 -5.31 13.36
C THR A 43 10.30 -4.50 12.08
N LEU A 44 9.61 -3.35 11.99
CA LEU A 44 9.75 -2.43 10.86
C LEU A 44 11.23 -2.07 10.61
N TRP A 45 11.95 -1.63 11.65
CA TRP A 45 13.37 -1.26 11.50
C TRP A 45 14.26 -2.46 11.16
N LYS A 46 13.96 -3.66 11.67
CA LYS A 46 14.66 -4.89 11.28
C LYS A 46 14.49 -5.16 9.79
N TRP A 47 13.28 -5.07 9.26
CA TRP A 47 13.02 -5.30 7.84
C TRP A 47 13.60 -4.21 6.94
N VAL A 48 13.61 -2.96 7.39
CA VAL A 48 14.32 -1.87 6.72
C VAL A 48 15.82 -2.18 6.64
N LYS A 49 16.43 -2.65 7.75
CA LYS A 49 17.85 -3.03 7.76
C LYS A 49 18.13 -4.27 6.89
N MET A 50 17.19 -5.20 6.82
CA MET A 50 17.28 -6.40 5.98
C MET A 50 17.01 -6.11 4.49
N GLY A 51 16.49 -4.92 4.15
CA GLY A 51 16.10 -4.58 2.78
C GLY A 51 14.80 -5.25 2.32
N THR A 52 14.04 -5.87 3.23
CA THR A 52 12.74 -6.49 2.91
C THR A 52 11.61 -5.47 2.89
N PHE A 53 11.73 -4.39 3.65
CA PHE A 53 10.76 -3.30 3.69
C PHE A 53 11.25 -2.12 2.83
N PRO A 54 10.35 -1.29 2.25
CA PRO A 54 10.71 -0.11 1.48
C PRO A 54 11.74 0.78 2.17
N ALA A 55 12.63 1.35 1.36
CA ALA A 55 13.70 2.19 1.87
C ALA A 55 13.13 3.48 2.50
N PRO A 56 13.59 3.87 3.69
CA PRO A 56 13.20 5.13 4.29
C PRO A 56 13.80 6.31 3.52
N VAL A 57 12.97 7.31 3.24
CA VAL A 57 13.37 8.62 2.73
C VAL A 57 13.58 9.58 3.90
N LYS A 58 14.73 10.25 3.92
CA LYS A 58 15.01 11.29 4.91
C LYS A 58 14.49 12.63 4.41
N VAL A 59 13.56 13.22 5.17
CA VAL A 59 13.08 14.59 4.97
C VAL A 59 13.51 15.41 6.19
N ASN A 60 14.54 16.23 6.01
CA ASN A 60 15.23 16.95 7.08
C ASN A 60 15.70 15.98 8.19
N THR A 61 15.14 16.11 9.39
CA THR A 61 15.43 15.26 10.56
C THR A 61 14.49 14.05 10.67
N LEU A 62 13.48 13.97 9.81
CA LEU A 62 12.40 12.99 9.89
C LEU A 62 12.60 11.86 8.90
N THR A 63 12.28 10.64 9.33
CA THR A 63 12.20 9.47 8.47
C THR A 63 10.77 9.30 7.97
N ARG A 64 10.63 9.12 6.66
CA ARG A 64 9.37 8.94 5.95
C ARG A 64 9.48 7.83 4.92
N TRP A 65 8.35 7.31 4.49
CA TRP A 65 8.25 6.30 3.43
C TRP A 65 7.27 6.78 2.37
N HIS A 66 7.53 6.46 1.11
CA HIS A 66 6.56 6.70 0.06
C HIS A 66 5.39 5.74 0.22
N CYS A 67 4.17 6.26 0.24
CA CYS A 67 2.99 5.42 0.39
C CYS A 67 2.89 4.38 -0.74
N HIS A 68 3.24 4.74 -1.98
CA HIS A 68 3.18 3.81 -3.11
C HIS A 68 4.10 2.59 -2.91
N GLU A 69 5.33 2.77 -2.40
CA GLU A 69 6.25 1.65 -2.16
C GLU A 69 5.71 0.73 -1.05
N VAL A 70 5.07 1.30 -0.02
CA VAL A 70 4.44 0.51 1.04
C VAL A 70 3.25 -0.28 0.50
N HIS A 71 2.45 0.30 -0.39
CA HIS A 71 1.36 -0.41 -1.08
C HIS A 71 1.88 -1.52 -1.99
N GLU A 72 2.90 -1.27 -2.80
CA GLU A 72 3.55 -2.28 -3.64
C GLU A 72 4.16 -3.40 -2.80
N TRP A 73 4.73 -3.06 -1.65
CA TRP A 73 5.22 -4.03 -0.68
C TRP A 73 4.09 -4.91 -0.15
N LEU A 74 2.97 -4.33 0.31
CA LEU A 74 1.80 -5.10 0.76
C LEU A 74 1.23 -6.00 -0.35
N ALA A 75 1.13 -5.46 -1.57
CA ALA A 75 0.63 -6.20 -2.73
C ALA A 75 1.50 -7.42 -3.10
N GLN A 76 2.79 -7.44 -2.73
CA GLN A 76 3.63 -8.63 -2.91
C GLN A 76 3.22 -9.80 -2.01
N PHE A 77 2.63 -9.51 -0.84
CA PHE A 77 2.10 -10.53 0.08
C PHE A 77 0.64 -10.85 -0.19
N ASP A 78 -0.10 -9.90 -0.76
CA ASP A 78 -1.53 -10.02 -1.05
C ASP A 78 -1.85 -10.60 -2.43
N LYS A 79 -0.85 -10.97 -3.25
CA LYS A 79 -1.11 -11.56 -4.57
C LYS A 79 -2.12 -12.68 -4.43
N PRO A 80 -3.36 -12.56 -4.94
CA PRO A 80 -4.13 -13.75 -5.20
C PRO A 80 -3.33 -14.47 -6.28
N THR A 81 -2.89 -15.68 -5.99
CA THR A 81 -2.31 -16.57 -6.98
C THR A 81 -3.39 -16.85 -8.03
N ILE A 82 -3.63 -15.91 -8.94
CA ILE A 82 -4.31 -16.18 -10.20
C ILE A 82 -3.19 -16.43 -11.20
N SER A 83 -2.55 -17.58 -11.03
CA SER A 83 -1.80 -18.22 -12.10
C SER A 83 -2.82 -18.78 -13.10
N GLU A 84 -3.44 -17.89 -13.88
CA GLU A 84 -4.20 -18.24 -15.10
C GLU A 84 -3.34 -17.91 -16.32
N GLN A 85 -2.16 -18.52 -16.43
CA GLN A 85 -1.71 -18.94 -17.75
C GLN A 85 -2.52 -20.19 -18.11
N GLY A 86 -3.73 -19.96 -18.63
CA GLY A 86 -4.70 -21.02 -18.88
C GLY A 86 -5.79 -20.58 -19.85
N ASN A 87 -5.48 -19.71 -20.82
CA ASN A 87 -6.35 -19.58 -21.99
C ASN A 87 -6.14 -20.81 -22.90
N SER A 88 -6.76 -21.93 -22.53
CA SER A 88 -7.03 -23.06 -23.41
C SER A 88 -8.48 -23.47 -23.18
N TYR A 89 -9.40 -22.74 -23.78
CA TYR A 89 -10.78 -23.19 -23.90
C TYR A 89 -10.81 -24.38 -24.87
N VAL A 90 -11.21 -25.53 -24.31
CA VAL A 90 -11.83 -26.74 -24.90
C VAL A 90 -11.50 -27.15 -26.34
#